data_AF-A0AAN0SMT0-F1
#
_entry.id   AF-A0AAN0SMT0-F1
#
_cell.length_a   1.000
_cell.length_b   1.000
_cell.length_c   1.000
_cell.angle_alpha   90.00
_cell.angle_beta   90.00
_cell.angle_gamma   90.00
#
_symmetry.space_group_name_H-M   'P 1'
#
loop_
_entity.id
_entity.type
_entity.pdbx_description
1 polymer ?
#
loop_
_entity_poly.entity_id
_entity_poly.type
_entity_poly.pdbx_seq_one_letter_code
_entity_poly.pdbx_strand_id
1 'polypeptide(L)'
;MKRSFLVLTLILMWIGLVFFFSSQPPDVSGRQSGNVYKFLKKVDNVLDFTQTRWYRNLRSLLEKWWFPDKKPTGEDLVRKSAHFGLYFIMGILSFTFSYTYLRKYVFSILMGVSLPTLIAVLDEYNQSFRGRGASLYDVIVDMNGAVIGTVLIFLFLLTLKLFKRRGLRRRIL
;
A
#
# COMPACT_ATOMS: atom_id res chain seq x y z
N MET A 1 -4.09 -24.93 8.48
CA MET A 1 -4.25 -24.25 9.78
C MET A 1 -3.01 -23.44 10.17
N LYS A 2 -1.82 -24.04 10.38
CA LYS A 2 -0.60 -23.31 10.79
C LYS A 2 -0.24 -22.09 9.91
N ARG A 3 -0.29 -22.23 8.58
CA ARG A 3 -0.01 -21.12 7.63
C ARG A 3 -1.04 -19.99 7.70
N SER A 4 -2.32 -20.31 7.87
CA SER A 4 -3.39 -19.31 7.98
C SER A 4 -3.27 -18.51 9.28
N PHE A 5 -2.89 -19.17 10.37
CA PHE A 5 -2.65 -18.52 11.66
C PHE A 5 -1.48 -17.53 11.58
N LEU A 6 -0.37 -17.92 10.96
CA LEU A 6 0.77 -17.03 10.75
C LEU A 6 0.38 -15.76 9.96
N VAL A 7 -0.35 -15.92 8.84
CA VAL A 7 -0.78 -14.76 8.04
C VAL A 7 -1.75 -13.88 8.82
N LEU A 8 -2.64 -14.46 9.63
CA LEU A 8 -3.52 -13.69 10.51
C LEU A 8 -2.73 -12.87 11.53
N THR A 9 -1.74 -13.46 12.20
CA THR A 9 -0.86 -12.74 13.13
C THR A 9 -0.15 -11.58 12.42
N LEU A 10 0.35 -11.81 11.20
CA LEU A 10 0.98 -10.74 10.40
C LEU A 10 -0.01 -9.61 10.06
N ILE A 11 -1.26 -9.92 9.71
CA ILE A 11 -2.29 -8.91 9.47
C ILE A 11 -2.56 -8.09 10.73
N LEU A 12 -2.73 -8.73 11.89
CA LEU A 12 -2.98 -8.03 13.14
C LEU A 12 -1.81 -7.12 13.54
N MET A 13 -0.58 -7.60 13.37
CA MET A 13 0.63 -6.78 13.58
C MET A 13 0.68 -5.60 12.59
N TRP A 14 0.31 -5.82 11.32
CA TRP A 14 0.31 -4.78 10.29
C TRP A 14 -0.76 -3.72 10.57
N ILE A 15 -1.93 -4.12 11.05
CA ILE A 15 -2.98 -3.20 11.51
C ILE A 15 -2.46 -2.37 12.69
N GLY A 16 -1.81 -3.01 13.66
CA GLY A 16 -1.17 -2.30 14.77
C GLY A 16 -0.13 -1.28 14.30
N LEU A 17 0.67 -1.61 13.28
CA LEU A 17 1.65 -0.71 12.68
C LEU A 17 0.99 0.52 12.02
N VAL A 18 -0.10 0.31 11.26
CA VAL A 18 -0.86 1.40 10.64
C VAL A 18 -1.38 2.36 11.71
N PHE A 19 -2.08 1.83 12.73
CA PHE A 19 -2.60 2.66 13.81
C PHE A 19 -1.49 3.32 14.65
N PHE A 20 -0.33 2.68 14.79
CA PHE A 20 0.82 3.29 15.44
C PHE A 20 1.28 4.54 14.69
N PHE A 21 1.49 4.48 13.38
CA PHE A 21 1.87 5.64 12.57
C PHE A 21 0.79 6.73 12.53
N SER A 22 -0.47 6.32 12.45
CA SER A 22 -1.64 7.20 12.49
C SER A 22 -1.83 7.93 13.81
N SER A 23 -1.47 7.27 14.92
CA SER A 23 -1.57 7.86 16.25
C SER A 23 -0.56 8.99 16.51
N GLN A 24 0.42 9.17 15.62
CA GLN A 24 1.45 10.18 15.78
C GLN A 24 0.94 11.59 15.46
N PRO A 25 1.30 12.59 16.27
CA PRO A 25 1.01 14.00 16.01
C PRO A 25 1.50 14.49 14.63
N PRO A 26 0.88 15.55 14.08
CA PRO A 26 1.27 16.12 12.78
C PRO A 26 2.75 16.52 12.69
N ASP A 27 3.33 17.06 13.76
CA ASP A 27 4.72 17.50 13.83
C ASP A 27 5.72 16.32 13.78
N VAL A 28 5.42 15.23 14.49
CA VAL A 28 6.24 14.02 14.48
C VAL A 28 6.19 13.35 13.12
N SER A 29 4.98 13.21 12.56
CA SER A 29 4.80 12.60 11.23
C SER A 29 5.47 13.43 10.12
N GLY A 30 5.40 14.76 10.19
CA GLY A 30 6.10 15.66 9.27
C GLY A 30 7.62 15.57 9.39
N ARG A 31 8.17 15.44 10.60
CA ARG A 31 9.61 15.25 10.80
C ARG A 31 10.10 13.92 10.19
N GLN A 32 9.33 12.85 10.33
CA GLN A 32 9.67 11.55 9.76
C GLN A 32 9.71 11.60 8.22
N SER A 33 8.66 12.14 7.59
CA SER A 33 8.64 12.28 6.13
C SER A 33 9.72 13.24 5.63
N GLY A 34 10.01 14.31 6.38
CA GLY A 34 11.10 15.25 6.09
C GLY A 34 12.49 14.58 6.13
N ASN A 35 12.75 13.70 7.09
CA ASN A 35 14.00 12.96 7.14
C ASN A 35 14.19 12.02 5.94
N VAL A 36 13.13 11.29 5.57
CA VAL A 36 13.13 10.43 4.37
C VAL A 36 13.31 11.27 3.11
N TYR A 37 12.61 12.40 3.00
CA TYR A 37 12.76 13.31 1.86
C TYR A 37 14.18 13.87 1.72
N LYS A 38 14.82 14.27 2.82
CA LYS A 38 16.23 14.71 2.83
C LYS A 38 17.17 13.60 2.38
N PHE A 39 16.95 12.36 2.82
CA PHE A 39 17.72 11.21 2.36
C PHE A 39 17.56 11.00 0.85
N LEU A 40 16.31 11.01 0.35
CA LEU A 40 16.04 10.88 -1.09
C LEU A 40 16.70 11.98 -1.92
N LYS A 41 16.69 13.24 -1.44
CA LYS A 41 17.43 14.33 -2.10
C LYS A 41 18.94 14.09 -2.17
N LYS A 42 19.55 13.54 -1.11
CA LYS A 42 20.98 13.22 -1.14
C LYS A 42 21.32 12.17 -2.19
N VAL A 43 20.48 11.15 -2.31
CA VAL A 43 20.62 10.11 -3.35
C VAL A 43 20.43 10.72 -4.74
N ASP A 44 19.43 11.59 -4.89
CA ASP A 44 19.12 12.24 -6.16
C ASP A 44 20.23 13.17 -6.64
N ASN A 45 20.93 13.87 -5.74
CA ASN A 45 22.11 14.68 -6.10
C ASN A 45 23.24 13.86 -6.75
N VAL A 46 23.26 12.54 -6.57
CA VAL A 46 24.26 11.63 -7.16
C VAL A 46 23.75 10.99 -8.45
N LEU A 47 22.47 10.59 -8.47
CA LEU A 47 21.90 9.80 -9.56
C LEU A 47 21.12 10.63 -10.60
N ASP A 48 20.80 11.89 -10.28
CA ASP A 48 19.98 12.82 -11.05
C ASP A 48 18.67 12.21 -11.59
N PHE A 49 18.07 11.35 -10.77
CA PHE A 49 16.93 10.53 -11.14
C PHE A 49 15.67 11.36 -11.30
N THR A 50 15.50 12.42 -10.49
CA THR A 50 14.29 13.26 -10.54
C THR A 50 14.18 14.12 -11.78
N GLN A 51 15.29 14.39 -12.49
CA GLN A 51 15.28 15.15 -13.75
C GLN A 51 14.80 14.34 -14.96
N THR A 52 14.80 13.01 -14.83
CA THR A 52 14.34 12.12 -15.89
C THR A 52 12.89 12.42 -16.28
N ARG A 53 12.58 12.27 -17.58
CA ARG A 53 11.23 12.55 -18.11
C ARG A 53 10.17 11.67 -17.47
N TRP A 54 10.49 10.39 -17.25
CA TRP A 54 9.54 9.43 -16.66
C TRP A 54 9.19 9.82 -15.21
N TYR A 55 10.17 10.26 -14.41
CA TYR A 55 9.93 10.67 -13.02
C TYR A 55 9.02 11.90 -12.97
N ARG A 56 9.33 12.93 -13.77
CA ARG A 56 8.53 14.15 -13.82
C ARG A 56 7.08 13.88 -14.25
N ASN A 57 6.88 12.99 -15.21
CA ASN A 57 5.54 12.56 -15.64
C ASN A 57 4.81 11.81 -14.51
N LEU A 58 5.47 10.83 -13.88
CA LEU A 58 4.87 10.08 -12.77
C LEU A 58 4.51 11.02 -11.61
N ARG A 59 5.43 11.90 -11.23
CA ARG A 59 5.21 12.89 -10.18
C ARG A 59 4.03 13.79 -10.51
N SER A 60 3.95 14.32 -11.73
CA SER A 60 2.81 15.15 -12.15
C SER A 60 1.47 14.40 -12.07
N LEU A 61 1.43 13.13 -12.46
CA LEU A 61 0.24 12.30 -12.34
C LEU A 61 -0.14 12.07 -10.86
N LEU A 62 0.83 11.73 -10.01
CA LEU A 62 0.61 11.53 -8.58
C LEU A 62 0.16 12.81 -7.90
N GLU A 63 0.77 13.95 -8.19
CA GLU A 63 0.37 15.26 -7.63
C GLU A 63 -1.09 15.57 -8.01
N LYS A 64 -1.46 15.38 -9.28
CA LYS A 64 -2.83 15.63 -9.75
C LYS A 64 -3.87 14.70 -9.11
N TRP A 65 -3.54 13.42 -8.94
CA TRP A 65 -4.48 12.42 -8.42
C TRP A 65 -4.56 12.40 -6.90
N TRP A 66 -3.42 12.58 -6.21
CA TRP A 66 -3.36 12.50 -4.75
C TRP A 66 -3.63 13.84 -4.08
N PHE A 67 -3.42 14.96 -4.76
CA PHE A 67 -3.60 16.30 -4.19
C PHE A 67 -4.39 17.21 -5.15
N PRO A 68 -5.70 16.97 -5.34
CA PRO A 68 -6.50 17.74 -6.27
C PRO A 68 -6.58 19.23 -5.90
N ASP A 69 -6.55 19.55 -4.61
CA ASP A 69 -6.83 20.90 -4.10
C ASP A 69 -5.57 21.74 -3.79
N LYS A 70 -4.37 21.15 -3.88
CA LYS A 70 -3.12 21.85 -3.54
C LYS A 70 -1.90 21.30 -4.26
N LYS A 71 -0.86 22.13 -4.41
CA LYS A 71 0.48 21.65 -4.80
C LYS A 71 1.19 21.06 -3.57
N PRO A 72 1.51 19.76 -3.56
CA PRO A 72 2.14 19.13 -2.41
C PRO A 72 3.62 19.47 -2.32
N THR A 73 4.16 19.43 -1.11
CA THR A 73 5.61 19.42 -0.89
C THR A 73 6.20 18.03 -1.19
N GLY A 74 7.53 17.93 -1.28
CA GLY A 74 8.18 16.62 -1.38
C GLY A 74 7.95 15.74 -0.15
N GLU A 75 7.81 16.33 1.02
CA GLU A 75 7.52 15.63 2.27
C GLU A 75 6.08 15.07 2.28
N ASP A 76 5.13 15.84 1.73
CA ASP A 76 3.75 15.37 1.55
C ASP A 76 3.69 14.16 0.61
N LEU A 77 4.43 14.20 -0.50
CA LEU A 77 4.52 13.08 -1.44
C LEU A 77 5.09 11.83 -0.76
N VAL A 78 6.20 11.98 -0.03
CA VAL A 78 6.82 10.87 0.72
C VAL A 78 5.82 10.27 1.72
N ARG A 79 5.11 11.12 2.47
CA ARG A 79 4.09 10.68 3.42
C ARG A 79 2.98 9.90 2.73
N LYS A 80 2.38 10.44 1.66
CA LYS A 80 1.32 9.73 0.92
C LYS A 80 1.82 8.44 0.29
N SER A 81 3.05 8.39 -0.19
CA SER A 81 3.67 7.16 -0.70
C SER A 81 3.83 6.11 0.39
N ALA A 82 4.16 6.51 1.63
CA ALA A 82 4.26 5.59 2.76
C ALA A 82 2.90 4.99 3.12
N HIS A 83 1.86 5.84 3.23
CA HIS A 83 0.49 5.37 3.48
C HIS A 83 0.00 4.43 2.36
N PHE A 84 0.12 4.85 1.09
CA PHE A 84 -0.16 3.99 -0.06
C PHE A 84 0.57 2.63 0.04
N GLY A 85 1.85 2.62 0.43
CA GLY A 85 2.65 1.41 0.63
C GLY A 85 2.16 0.52 1.77
N LEU A 86 1.74 1.10 2.90
CA LEU A 86 1.16 0.35 4.04
C LEU A 86 -0.09 -0.41 3.61
N TYR A 87 -1.01 0.24 2.90
CA TYR A 87 -2.24 -0.39 2.42
C TYR A 87 -2.02 -1.31 1.23
N PHE A 88 -1.02 -1.05 0.40
CA PHE A 88 -0.55 -2.00 -0.62
C PHE A 88 -0.14 -3.35 -0.02
N ILE A 89 0.69 -3.33 1.03
CA ILE A 89 1.10 -4.55 1.73
C ILE A 89 -0.12 -5.19 2.42
N MET A 90 -0.99 -4.39 3.04
CA MET A 90 -2.22 -4.89 3.67
C MET A 90 -3.13 -5.64 2.67
N GLY A 91 -3.26 -5.14 1.42
CA GLY A 91 -4.00 -5.81 0.36
C GLY A 91 -3.43 -7.18 0.00
N ILE A 92 -2.10 -7.27 -0.11
CA ILE A 92 -1.40 -8.55 -0.34
C ILE A 92 -1.66 -9.53 0.81
N LEU A 93 -1.52 -9.08 2.05
CA LEU A 93 -1.73 -9.93 3.23
C LEU A 93 -3.17 -10.40 3.34
N SER A 94 -4.14 -9.51 3.16
CA SER A 94 -5.58 -9.77 3.24
C SER A 94 -6.04 -10.77 2.16
N PHE A 95 -5.57 -10.59 0.92
CA PHE A 95 -5.78 -11.56 -0.15
C PHE A 95 -5.17 -12.91 0.22
N THR A 96 -3.91 -12.94 0.67
CA THR A 96 -3.17 -14.18 0.95
C THR A 96 -3.81 -14.98 2.08
N PHE A 97 -4.29 -14.29 3.12
CA PHE A 97 -5.03 -14.90 4.22
C PHE A 97 -6.30 -15.58 3.72
N SER A 98 -7.15 -14.82 3.03
CA SER A 98 -8.42 -15.32 2.49
C SER A 98 -8.19 -16.50 1.53
N TYR A 99 -7.19 -16.41 0.65
CA TYR A 99 -6.89 -17.47 -0.30
C TYR A 99 -6.36 -18.73 0.39
N THR A 100 -5.56 -18.59 1.44
CA THR A 100 -5.03 -19.74 2.20
C THR A 100 -6.13 -20.49 2.93
N TYR A 101 -7.18 -19.78 3.38
CA TYR A 101 -8.31 -20.37 4.09
C TYR A 101 -9.39 -20.92 3.16
N LEU A 102 -9.89 -20.10 2.22
CA LEU A 102 -11.04 -20.43 1.37
C LEU A 102 -10.67 -21.05 0.02
N ARG A 103 -9.43 -20.85 -0.46
CA ARG A 103 -8.96 -21.26 -1.80
C ARG A 103 -9.79 -20.70 -2.97
N LYS A 104 -10.56 -19.63 -2.74
CA LYS A 104 -11.44 -18.99 -3.74
C LYS A 104 -10.91 -17.59 -4.10
N TYR A 105 -10.45 -17.44 -5.34
CA TYR A 105 -9.87 -16.17 -5.83
C TYR A 105 -10.80 -14.98 -5.68
N VAL A 106 -12.08 -15.10 -6.05
CA VAL A 106 -13.05 -13.99 -5.96
C VAL A 106 -13.17 -13.47 -4.53
N PHE A 107 -13.36 -14.37 -3.56
CA PHE A 107 -13.40 -14.00 -2.13
C PHE A 107 -12.09 -13.41 -1.64
N SER A 108 -10.94 -13.86 -2.18
CA SER A 108 -9.64 -13.31 -1.83
C SER A 108 -9.42 -11.91 -2.38
N ILE A 109 -9.90 -11.62 -3.59
CA ILE A 109 -9.88 -10.27 -4.17
C ILE A 109 -10.79 -9.35 -3.35
N LEU A 110 -12.02 -9.79 -3.05
CA LEU A 110 -12.95 -9.00 -2.23
C LEU A 110 -12.34 -8.66 -0.87
N MET A 111 -11.80 -9.65 -0.16
CA MET A 111 -11.12 -9.43 1.12
C MET A 111 -9.87 -8.56 1.00
N GLY A 112 -9.10 -8.73 -0.08
CA GLY A 112 -7.90 -7.95 -0.38
C GLY A 112 -8.17 -6.45 -0.53
N VAL A 113 -9.37 -6.08 -0.97
CA VAL A 113 -9.78 -4.68 -1.13
C VAL A 113 -10.58 -4.18 0.06
N SER A 114 -11.60 -4.93 0.50
CA SER A 114 -12.55 -4.44 1.50
C SER A 114 -11.95 -4.26 2.90
N LEU A 115 -11.10 -5.20 3.34
CA LEU A 115 -10.50 -5.12 4.67
C LEU A 115 -9.53 -3.93 4.78
N PRO A 116 -8.54 -3.73 3.88
CA PRO A 116 -7.68 -2.55 3.94
C PRO A 116 -8.44 -1.24 3.78
N THR A 117 -9.46 -1.17 2.91
CA THR A 117 -10.28 0.05 2.77
C THR A 117 -11.02 0.37 4.07
N LEU A 118 -11.58 -0.64 4.76
CA LEU A 118 -12.18 -0.44 6.08
C LEU A 118 -11.16 0.10 7.08
N ILE A 119 -9.95 -0.47 7.10
CA ILE A 119 -8.87 0.02 7.96
C ILE A 119 -8.47 1.46 7.58
N ALA A 120 -8.48 1.85 6.31
CA ALA A 120 -8.20 3.22 5.86
C ALA A 120 -9.25 4.22 6.37
N VAL A 121 -10.52 3.85 6.31
CA VAL A 121 -11.61 4.67 6.87
C VAL A 121 -11.46 4.82 8.38
N LEU A 122 -11.17 3.72 9.09
CA LEU A 122 -10.94 3.76 10.54
C LEU A 122 -9.69 4.57 10.90
N ASP A 123 -8.68 4.56 10.05
CA ASP A 123 -7.46 5.32 10.23
C ASP A 123 -7.73 6.83 10.19
N GLU A 124 -8.39 7.29 9.12
CA GLU A 124 -8.78 8.71 8.97
C GLU A 124 -9.72 9.17 10.07
N TYR A 125 -10.66 8.30 10.49
CA TYR A 125 -11.51 8.55 11.65
C TYR A 125 -10.67 8.72 12.92
N ASN A 126 -9.70 7.84 13.16
CA ASN A 126 -8.81 7.90 14.32
C ASN A 126 -7.89 9.14 14.29
N GLN A 127 -7.43 9.57 13.12
CA GLN A 127 -6.64 10.80 12.93
C GLN A 127 -7.47 12.05 13.26
N SER A 128 -8.77 12.06 12.97
CA SER A 128 -9.68 13.18 13.26
C SER A 128 -9.71 13.59 14.74
N PHE A 129 -9.55 12.63 15.65
CA PHE A 129 -9.48 12.88 17.10
C PHE A 129 -8.12 13.41 17.58
N ARG A 130 -7.11 13.46 16.70
CA ARG A 130 -5.75 13.89 17.03
C ARG A 130 -5.38 15.25 16.41
N GLY A 131 -6.38 16.05 16.06
CA GLY A 131 -6.18 17.36 15.44
C GLY A 131 -5.65 17.28 14.00
N ARG A 132 -5.72 16.11 13.36
CA ARG A 132 -5.47 15.94 11.92
C ARG A 132 -6.82 16.01 11.19
N GLY A 133 -6.88 16.73 10.07
CA GLY A 133 -8.10 16.76 9.26
C GLY A 133 -8.30 15.41 8.57
N ALA A 134 -9.49 14.81 8.72
CA ALA A 134 -9.87 13.63 7.96
C ALA A 134 -10.14 13.99 6.49
N SER A 135 -9.66 13.17 5.57
CA SER A 135 -9.75 13.41 4.14
C SER A 135 -10.21 12.16 3.39
N LEU A 136 -11.33 12.27 2.66
CA LEU A 136 -11.76 11.19 1.76
C LEU A 136 -10.73 10.88 0.68
N TYR A 137 -9.93 11.87 0.26
CA TYR A 137 -8.86 11.65 -0.69
C TYR A 137 -7.73 10.79 -0.11
N ASP A 138 -7.48 10.85 1.20
CA ASP A 138 -6.47 10.00 1.84
C ASP A 138 -6.96 8.55 1.88
N VAL A 139 -8.24 8.31 2.22
CA VAL A 139 -8.87 6.99 2.10
C VAL A 139 -8.78 6.43 0.67
N ILE A 140 -9.04 7.26 -0.34
CA ILE A 140 -9.00 6.84 -1.75
C ILE A 140 -7.57 6.44 -2.16
N VAL A 141 -6.56 7.20 -1.75
CA VAL A 141 -5.15 6.88 -2.03
C VAL A 141 -4.78 5.53 -1.40
N ASP A 142 -5.16 5.32 -0.16
CA ASP A 142 -4.89 4.08 0.58
C ASP A 142 -5.61 2.87 -0.02
N MET A 143 -6.88 3.05 -0.41
CA MET A 143 -7.65 2.05 -1.15
C MET A 143 -6.97 1.68 -2.47
N ASN A 144 -6.44 2.66 -3.22
CA ASN A 144 -5.70 2.37 -4.45
C ASN A 144 -4.45 1.52 -4.19
N GLY A 145 -3.74 1.78 -3.09
CA GLY A 145 -2.64 0.94 -2.62
C GLY A 145 -3.11 -0.51 -2.46
N ALA A 146 -4.18 -0.72 -1.69
CA ALA A 146 -4.75 -2.04 -1.44
C ALA A 146 -5.20 -2.77 -2.72
N VAL A 147 -5.85 -2.06 -3.65
CA VAL A 147 -6.26 -2.62 -4.95
C VAL A 147 -5.05 -3.08 -5.74
N ILE A 148 -4.02 -2.24 -5.87
CA ILE A 148 -2.82 -2.57 -6.64
C ILE A 148 -2.08 -3.74 -6.00
N GLY A 149 -1.95 -3.77 -4.67
CA GLY A 149 -1.36 -4.90 -3.94
C GLY A 149 -2.11 -6.21 -4.19
N THR A 150 -3.44 -6.16 -4.10
CA THR A 150 -4.32 -7.31 -4.34
C THR A 150 -4.21 -7.84 -5.77
N VAL A 151 -4.21 -6.95 -6.76
CA VAL A 151 -4.07 -7.33 -8.17
C VAL A 151 -2.70 -7.96 -8.42
N LEU A 152 -1.61 -7.40 -7.89
CA LEU A 152 -0.27 -7.95 -8.08
C LEU A 152 -0.12 -9.36 -7.50
N ILE A 153 -0.58 -9.61 -6.27
CA ILE A 153 -0.50 -10.95 -5.68
C ILE A 153 -1.37 -11.96 -6.44
N PHE A 154 -2.54 -11.53 -6.92
CA PHE A 154 -3.40 -12.37 -7.74
C PHE A 154 -2.71 -12.78 -9.05
N LEU A 155 -2.16 -11.82 -9.80
CA LEU A 155 -1.43 -12.08 -11.04
C LEU A 155 -0.20 -12.96 -10.80
N PHE A 156 0.53 -12.73 -9.71
CA PHE A 156 1.65 -13.57 -9.31
C PHE A 156 1.23 -15.04 -9.09
N LEU A 157 0.15 -15.29 -8.36
CA LEU A 157 -0.34 -16.66 -8.15
C LEU A 157 -0.88 -17.30 -9.43
N LEU A 158 -1.50 -16.53 -10.33
CA LEU A 158 -1.94 -17.01 -11.63
C LEU A 158 -0.76 -17.45 -12.50
N THR A 159 0.29 -16.62 -12.59
CA THR A 159 1.49 -16.96 -13.38
C THR A 159 2.15 -18.23 -12.85
N LEU A 160 2.34 -18.36 -11.53
CA LEU A 160 2.86 -19.59 -10.91
C LEU A 160 2.03 -20.84 -11.24
N LYS A 161 0.70 -20.71 -11.21
CA LYS A 161 -0.22 -21.81 -11.58
C LYS A 161 -0.07 -22.21 -13.05
N LEU A 162 0.08 -21.23 -13.95
CA LEU A 162 0.29 -21.48 -15.38
C LEU A 162 1.63 -22.16 -15.65
N PHE A 163 2.72 -21.72 -15.02
CA PHE A 163 4.03 -22.35 -15.14
C PHE A 163 4.02 -23.81 -14.64
N LYS A 164 3.41 -24.07 -13.48
CA LYS A 164 3.29 -25.44 -12.94
C LYS A 164 2.49 -26.37 -13.86
N ARG A 165 1.41 -25.87 -14.47
CA ARG A 165 0.61 -26.63 -15.45
C ARG A 165 1.40 -26.96 -16.72
N ARG A 166 2.19 -26.02 -17.24
CA ARG A 166 3.07 -26.24 -18.41
C ARG A 166 4.17 -27.26 -18.11
N GLY A 167 4.80 -27.18 -16.94
CA GLY A 167 5.83 -28.14 -16.52
C GLY A 167 5.28 -29.57 -16.36
N LEU A 168 4.05 -29.73 -15.86
CA LEU A 168 3.41 -31.04 -15.73
C LEU A 168 3.07 -31.63 -17.11
N ARG A 169 2.56 -30.83 -18.05
CA ARG A 169 2.29 -31.30 -19.43
C ARG A 169 3.55 -31.76 -20.17
N ARG A 170 4.70 -31.10 -19.96
CA ARG A 170 5.99 -31.50 -20.55
C ARG A 170 6.60 -32.78 -19.97
N ARG A 171 6.14 -33.26 -18.81
CA ARG A 171 6.63 -34.52 -18.21
C ARG A 171 5.81 -35.75 -18.63
N ILE A 172 4.64 -35.56 -19.23
CA ILE A 172 3.70 -36.63 -19.61
C ILE A 172 3.84 -36.96 -21.11
N LEU A 173 4.43 -36.05 -21.89
CA LEU A 173 4.84 -36.25 -23.28
C LEU A 173 6.31 -36.68 -23.32
#